data_AF-A0A382BY91-F1
#
_entry.id   AF-A0A382BY91-F1
#
_cell.length_a   1.000
_cell.length_b   1.000
_cell.length_c   1.000
_cell.angle_alpha   90.00
_cell.angle_beta   90.00
_cell.angle_gamma   90.00
#
_symmetry.space_group_name_H-M   'P 1'
#
loop_
_entity.id
_entity.type
_entity.pdbx_description
1 polymer ?
#
loop_
_entity_poly.entity_id
_entity_poly.type
_entity_poly.pdbx_seq_one_letter_code
_entity_poly.pdbx_strand_id
1 'polypeptide(L)'
;MNKTDLVDPKELGKLEKRVRSINAMAKIHYTQNTHIEINKILNIGGFDLEHALDIDPHFLEPEYPFKWVGLYQLEQGIYELTNDGNQQKTINICILGGATKVNKKEIADETLEEAVLVFSDKERTVDNQSSIIIGKVLNQLFFSGDINPQRYYIEIKETGYYMLFTEHHPHDFELELRDSSGEIEPVGDYEYGHHHEHDDVTSVSIKIEGDLDPDRFNEWIGHLLQTRGPDIFRMKGILSISGVPNRHVFQGIHMLFDSEPDKPWKDEIRRNEMIFIGRHLDQQELVKGFESCLA
;
A
#
# COMPACT_ATOMS: atom_id res chain seq x y z
N MET A 1 -23.64 6.20 -18.68
CA MET A 1 -23.51 7.42 -19.49
C MET A 1 -24.79 8.24 -19.39
N ASN A 2 -24.72 9.38 -18.70
CA ASN A 2 -25.88 10.27 -18.46
C ASN A 2 -25.84 11.48 -19.41
N LYS A 3 -26.95 12.22 -19.52
CA LYS A 3 -27.13 13.41 -20.36
C LYS A 3 -26.99 13.12 -21.85
N THR A 4 -27.45 11.94 -22.29
CA THR A 4 -27.36 11.53 -23.70
C THR A 4 -28.21 12.39 -24.63
N ASP A 5 -29.14 13.17 -24.09
CA ASP A 5 -29.93 14.20 -24.78
C ASP A 5 -29.14 15.44 -25.20
N LEU A 6 -28.00 15.71 -24.55
CA LEU A 6 -27.20 16.92 -24.80
C LEU A 6 -26.10 16.72 -25.85
N VAL A 7 -25.99 15.53 -26.45
CA VAL A 7 -24.89 15.19 -27.35
C VAL A 7 -25.40 14.44 -28.57
N ASP A 8 -24.82 14.72 -29.73
CA ASP A 8 -25.15 14.06 -30.99
C ASP A 8 -24.78 12.55 -30.96
N PRO A 9 -25.57 11.66 -31.60
CA PRO A 9 -25.30 10.22 -31.65
C PRO A 9 -23.88 9.84 -32.09
N LYS A 10 -23.25 10.61 -33.00
CA LYS A 10 -21.89 10.35 -33.46
C LYS A 10 -20.86 10.58 -32.36
N GLU A 11 -21.05 11.61 -31.54
CA GLU A 11 -20.19 11.93 -30.41
C GLU A 11 -20.43 10.99 -29.23
N LEU A 12 -21.69 10.59 -29.01
CA LEU A 12 -22.04 9.57 -28.01
C LEU A 12 -21.34 8.23 -28.33
N GLY A 13 -21.32 7.82 -29.59
CA GLY A 13 -20.62 6.61 -30.03
C GLY A 13 -19.09 6.69 -29.86
N LYS A 14 -18.49 7.88 -29.98
CA LYS A 14 -17.05 8.07 -29.67
C LYS A 14 -16.79 7.94 -28.17
N LEU A 15 -17.64 8.55 -27.34
CA LEU A 15 -17.53 8.46 -25.88
C LEU A 15 -17.70 7.03 -25.39
N GLU A 16 -18.65 6.28 -25.96
CA GLU A 16 -18.85 4.87 -25.64
C GLU A 16 -17.61 4.04 -25.98
N LYS A 17 -17.05 4.20 -27.19
CA LYS A 17 -15.82 3.52 -27.59
C LYS A 17 -14.67 3.81 -26.63
N ARG A 18 -14.55 5.06 -26.16
CA ARG A 18 -13.55 5.45 -25.17
C ARG A 18 -13.80 4.82 -23.80
N VAL A 19 -15.05 4.75 -23.34
CA VAL A 19 -15.38 4.10 -22.06
C VAL A 19 -15.09 2.60 -22.16
N ARG A 20 -15.44 1.95 -23.27
CA ARG A 20 -15.13 0.53 -23.48
C ARG A 20 -13.64 0.25 -23.68
N SER A 21 -12.86 1.19 -24.21
CA SER A 21 -11.40 1.01 -24.26
C SER A 21 -10.74 1.10 -22.88
N ILE A 22 -11.41 1.72 -21.90
CA ILE A 22 -10.95 1.76 -20.51
C ILE A 22 -11.39 0.48 -19.78
N ASN A 23 -12.66 0.09 -19.93
CA ASN A 23 -13.19 -1.13 -19.33
C ASN A 23 -14.24 -1.75 -20.27
N ALA A 24 -13.82 -2.73 -21.06
CA ALA A 24 -14.65 -3.37 -22.07
C ALA A 24 -15.85 -4.12 -21.46
N MET A 25 -15.69 -4.62 -20.23
CA MET A 25 -16.70 -5.39 -19.50
C MET A 25 -17.73 -4.50 -18.78
N ALA A 26 -17.47 -3.19 -18.69
CA ALA A 26 -18.38 -2.27 -18.03
C ALA A 26 -19.76 -2.29 -18.71
N LYS A 27 -20.80 -2.53 -17.91
CA LYS A 27 -22.19 -2.43 -18.36
C LYS A 27 -22.56 -0.96 -18.52
N ILE A 28 -22.71 -0.52 -19.77
CA ILE A 28 -23.05 0.86 -20.08
C ILE A 28 -24.56 1.05 -20.05
N HIS A 29 -25.02 1.87 -19.12
CA HIS A 29 -26.41 2.33 -19.07
C HIS A 29 -26.50 3.75 -19.63
N TYR A 30 -27.36 3.96 -20.64
CA TYR A 30 -27.64 5.28 -21.20
C TYR A 30 -28.81 5.90 -20.46
N THR A 31 -28.62 7.12 -19.95
CA THR A 31 -29.60 7.78 -19.10
C THR A 31 -29.75 9.26 -19.45
N GLN A 32 -30.92 9.80 -19.15
CA GLN A 32 -31.21 11.24 -19.18
C GLN A 32 -31.70 11.61 -17.78
N ASN A 33 -31.19 12.71 -17.21
CA ASN A 33 -31.45 13.10 -15.81
C ASN A 33 -31.20 11.98 -14.79
N THR A 34 -30.22 11.10 -15.05
CA THR A 34 -29.89 9.94 -14.20
C THR A 34 -31.07 8.96 -14.03
N HIS A 35 -32.04 8.99 -14.96
CA HIS A 35 -33.17 8.07 -14.90
C HIS A 35 -32.71 6.65 -15.26
N ILE A 36 -32.67 5.79 -14.24
CA ILE A 36 -32.29 4.38 -14.33
C ILE A 36 -32.94 3.64 -13.17
N GLU A 37 -33.28 2.37 -13.39
CA GLU A 37 -33.82 1.52 -12.32
C GLU A 37 -32.78 1.31 -11.22
N ILE A 38 -33.20 1.48 -9.97
CA ILE A 38 -32.30 1.48 -8.80
C ILE A 38 -31.51 0.17 -8.63
N ASN A 39 -32.10 -0.97 -9.01
CA ASN A 39 -31.47 -2.29 -9.00
C ASN A 39 -30.36 -2.46 -10.05
N LYS A 40 -30.19 -1.51 -10.98
CA LYS A 40 -29.04 -1.45 -11.90
C LYS A 40 -27.88 -0.64 -11.32
N ILE A 41 -28.06 0.01 -10.18
CA ILE A 41 -27.03 0.76 -9.43
C ILE A 41 -26.71 0.04 -8.12
N LEU A 42 -27.73 -0.30 -7.33
CA LEU A 42 -27.62 -0.98 -6.05
C LEU A 42 -27.81 -2.49 -6.22
N ASN A 43 -27.11 -3.28 -5.41
CA ASN A 43 -27.17 -4.76 -5.41
C ASN A 43 -26.78 -5.40 -6.76
N ILE A 44 -25.84 -4.79 -7.49
CA ILE A 44 -25.31 -5.31 -8.76
C ILE A 44 -24.34 -6.50 -8.59
N GLY A 45 -24.12 -6.98 -7.35
CA GLY A 45 -23.23 -8.09 -7.05
C GLY A 45 -21.74 -7.81 -7.34
N GLY A 46 -21.35 -6.54 -7.44
CA GLY A 46 -19.96 -6.14 -7.69
C GLY A 46 -19.07 -6.18 -6.45
N PHE A 47 -19.67 -6.38 -5.28
CA PHE A 47 -18.99 -6.52 -3.98
C PHE A 47 -19.87 -7.41 -3.08
N ASP A 48 -19.29 -8.48 -2.57
CA ASP A 48 -19.92 -9.41 -1.63
C ASP A 48 -19.18 -9.31 -0.29
N LEU A 49 -19.83 -8.69 0.69
CA LEU A 49 -19.24 -8.46 2.00
C LEU A 49 -19.05 -9.76 2.78
N GLU A 50 -19.96 -10.73 2.63
CA GLU A 50 -19.83 -12.03 3.32
C GLU A 50 -18.59 -12.75 2.78
N HIS A 51 -18.40 -12.75 1.46
CA HIS A 51 -17.20 -13.32 0.86
C HIS A 51 -15.92 -12.56 1.25
N ALA A 52 -15.97 -11.22 1.30
CA ALA A 52 -14.84 -10.39 1.74
C ALA A 52 -14.44 -10.71 3.20
N LEU A 53 -15.43 -10.90 4.08
CA LEU A 53 -15.23 -11.26 5.48
C LEU A 53 -14.82 -12.72 5.69
N ASP A 54 -15.23 -13.64 4.81
CA ASP A 54 -14.75 -15.03 4.81
C ASP A 54 -13.26 -15.12 4.46
N ILE A 55 -12.79 -14.25 3.55
CA ILE A 55 -11.38 -14.17 3.13
C ILE A 55 -10.55 -13.43 4.18
N ASP A 56 -11.06 -12.29 4.64
CA ASP A 56 -10.44 -11.47 5.68
C ASP A 56 -11.51 -11.05 6.70
N PRO A 57 -11.58 -11.75 7.85
CA PRO A 57 -12.51 -11.41 8.92
C PRO A 57 -12.36 -9.98 9.45
N HIS A 58 -11.20 -9.35 9.21
CA HIS A 58 -10.86 -8.01 9.66
C HIS A 58 -11.00 -6.96 8.54
N PHE A 59 -11.62 -7.30 7.41
CA PHE A 59 -11.79 -6.39 6.25
C PHE A 59 -12.43 -5.03 6.58
N LEU A 60 -13.24 -4.97 7.65
CA LEU A 60 -13.90 -3.74 8.11
C LEU A 60 -13.07 -2.98 9.16
N GLU A 61 -11.96 -3.54 9.62
CA GLU A 61 -11.08 -2.92 10.59
C GLU A 61 -10.15 -1.92 9.90
N PRO A 62 -9.78 -0.82 10.56
CA PRO A 62 -8.86 0.15 9.98
C PRO A 62 -7.45 -0.44 9.82
N GLU A 63 -6.89 -0.36 8.62
CA GLU A 63 -5.47 -0.60 8.41
C GLU A 63 -4.64 0.60 8.85
N TYR A 64 -3.62 0.35 9.68
CA TYR A 64 -2.67 1.37 10.12
C TYR A 64 -1.31 1.15 9.45
N PRO A 65 -0.57 2.22 9.12
CA PRO A 65 0.75 2.12 8.49
C PRO A 65 1.88 1.74 9.47
N PHE A 66 1.53 1.45 10.71
CA PHE A 66 2.43 1.04 11.78
C PHE A 66 1.86 -0.18 12.50
N LYS A 67 2.75 -1.00 13.06
CA LYS A 67 2.35 -2.24 13.75
C LYS A 67 2.43 -2.20 15.27
N TRP A 68 3.21 -1.27 15.81
CA TRP A 68 3.39 -1.19 17.24
C TRP A 68 3.55 0.25 17.69
N VAL A 69 3.00 0.54 18.87
CA VAL A 69 3.07 1.85 19.51
C VAL A 69 3.38 1.70 20.99
N GLY A 70 4.55 2.19 21.40
CA GLY A 70 4.98 2.22 22.80
C GLY A 70 4.75 3.58 23.45
N LEU A 71 4.07 3.60 24.59
CA LEU A 71 3.94 4.76 25.45
C LEU A 71 5.07 4.79 26.48
N TYR A 72 5.86 5.84 26.45
CA TYR A 72 6.97 6.07 27.38
C TYR A 72 6.71 7.30 28.24
N GLN A 73 7.03 7.19 29.52
CA GLN A 73 7.13 8.35 30.42
C GLN A 73 8.60 8.71 30.54
N LEU A 74 9.00 9.82 29.92
CA LEU A 74 10.40 10.22 29.80
C LEU A 74 10.63 11.56 30.49
N GLU A 75 11.79 11.69 31.14
CA GLU A 75 12.27 12.94 31.71
C GLU A 75 13.07 13.72 30.67
N GLN A 76 13.26 15.02 30.90
CA GLN A 76 14.15 15.82 30.06
C GLN A 76 15.57 15.21 30.06
N GLY A 77 16.07 14.86 28.87
CA GLY A 77 17.33 14.13 28.75
C GLY A 77 17.61 13.62 27.34
N ILE A 78 18.70 12.87 27.21
CA ILE A 78 19.09 12.19 25.97
C ILE A 78 18.92 10.69 26.20
N TYR A 79 18.19 10.05 25.30
CA TYR A 79 17.95 8.63 25.28
C TYR A 79 18.56 8.01 24.03
N GLU A 80 18.83 6.71 24.09
CA GLU A 80 19.37 5.93 22.99
C GLU A 80 18.34 4.90 22.55
N LEU A 81 18.00 4.90 21.27
CA LEU A 81 17.33 3.76 20.64
C LEU A 81 18.42 2.90 20.02
N THR A 82 18.56 1.66 20.48
CA THR A 82 19.61 0.73 20.04
C THR A 82 19.04 -0.38 19.20
N ASN A 83 19.85 -0.89 18.27
CA ASN A 83 19.60 -2.08 17.48
C ASN A 83 20.83 -2.99 17.57
N ASP A 84 20.63 -4.21 18.06
CA ASP A 84 21.71 -5.19 18.25
C ASP A 84 21.71 -6.27 17.14
N GLY A 85 20.78 -6.14 16.19
CA GLY A 85 20.52 -7.11 15.13
C GLY A 85 21.61 -7.16 14.06
N ASN A 86 21.93 -8.38 13.61
CA ASN A 86 22.96 -8.62 12.58
C ASN A 86 22.41 -8.60 11.14
N GLN A 87 21.22 -8.05 10.92
CA GLN A 87 20.55 -8.09 9.61
C GLN A 87 20.45 -6.68 9.01
N GLN A 88 20.73 -6.59 7.71
CA GLN A 88 20.52 -5.35 6.98
C GLN A 88 19.03 -5.12 6.76
N LYS A 89 18.45 -4.14 7.46
CA LYS A 89 17.03 -3.80 7.40
C LYS A 89 16.81 -2.30 7.56
N THR A 90 15.61 -1.85 7.20
CA THR A 90 15.15 -0.49 7.50
C THR A 90 13.84 -0.54 8.24
N ILE A 91 13.59 0.45 9.08
CA ILE A 91 12.29 0.63 9.73
C ILE A 91 11.93 2.11 9.74
N ASN A 92 10.68 2.43 9.41
CA ASN A 92 10.15 3.76 9.61
C ASN A 92 9.57 3.88 11.02
N ILE A 93 9.91 4.97 11.69
CA ILE A 93 9.42 5.30 13.02
C ILE A 93 8.96 6.76 13.09
N CYS A 94 8.03 7.03 14.00
CA CYS A 94 7.63 8.37 14.38
C CYS A 94 7.57 8.47 15.91
N ILE A 95 8.01 9.60 16.45
CA ILE A 95 7.86 9.88 17.88
C ILE A 95 6.99 11.13 18.02
N LEU A 96 5.83 10.97 18.65
CA LEU A 96 4.89 12.05 18.94
C LEU A 96 4.76 12.19 20.46
N GLY A 97 4.52 13.40 20.98
CA GLY A 97 4.34 13.58 22.42
C GLY A 97 4.78 14.93 22.94
N GLY A 98 5.04 14.98 24.25
CA GLY A 98 5.22 16.22 25.03
C GLY A 98 3.95 16.66 25.77
N ALA A 99 2.94 15.79 25.86
CA ALA A 99 1.72 16.07 26.61
C ALA A 99 1.93 15.84 28.12
N THR A 100 1.44 16.77 28.94
CA THR A 100 1.38 16.65 30.42
C THR A 100 0.09 15.98 30.91
N LYS A 101 -0.77 15.54 29.99
CA LYS A 101 -2.03 14.83 30.31
C LYS A 101 -1.70 13.47 30.94
N VAL A 102 -2.54 13.02 31.87
CA VAL A 102 -2.31 11.80 32.65
C VAL A 102 -3.07 10.58 32.09
N ASN A 103 -4.02 10.80 31.18
CA ASN A 103 -4.83 9.71 30.60
C ASN A 103 -4.13 9.07 29.39
N LYS A 104 -3.58 7.87 29.60
CA LYS A 104 -2.85 7.09 28.59
C LYS A 104 -3.66 6.82 27.32
N LYS A 105 -4.97 6.62 27.45
CA LYS A 105 -5.84 6.27 26.31
C LYS A 105 -6.14 7.48 25.42
N GLU A 106 -6.42 8.63 26.03
CA GLU A 106 -6.64 9.88 25.29
C GLU A 106 -5.41 10.30 24.49
N ILE A 107 -4.20 10.12 25.05
CA ILE A 107 -2.95 10.42 24.34
C ILE A 107 -2.78 9.50 23.12
N ALA A 108 -3.12 8.21 23.26
CA ALA A 108 -3.04 7.27 22.16
C ALA A 108 -4.02 7.64 21.04
N ASP A 109 -5.28 7.91 21.37
CA ASP A 109 -6.31 8.28 20.39
C ASP A 109 -5.97 9.61 19.68
N GLU A 110 -5.48 10.62 20.41
CA GLU A 110 -5.08 11.92 19.85
C GLU A 110 -3.86 11.83 18.92
N THR A 111 -2.88 10.97 19.24
CA THR A 111 -1.66 10.82 18.45
C THR A 111 -1.81 9.87 17.26
N LEU A 112 -2.83 9.02 17.25
CA LEU A 112 -3.06 8.02 16.20
C LEU A 112 -3.27 8.65 14.82
N GLU A 113 -4.20 9.60 14.69
CA GLU A 113 -4.48 10.29 13.42
C GLU A 113 -3.25 11.06 12.91
N GLU A 114 -2.52 11.70 13.84
CA GLU A 114 -1.30 12.42 13.50
C GLU A 114 -0.20 11.48 13.01
N ALA A 115 -0.02 10.32 13.65
CA ALA A 115 0.92 9.31 13.20
C ALA A 115 0.56 8.78 11.80
N VAL A 116 -0.71 8.51 11.52
CA VAL A 116 -1.16 8.07 10.17
C VAL A 116 -0.76 9.10 9.10
N LEU A 117 -0.93 10.39 9.38
CA LEU A 117 -0.50 11.45 8.48
C LEU A 117 1.02 11.49 8.29
N VAL A 118 1.79 11.34 9.37
CA VAL A 118 3.27 11.34 9.31
C VAL A 118 3.80 10.15 8.53
N PHE A 119 3.22 8.96 8.69
CA PHE A 119 3.61 7.76 7.92
C PHE A 119 3.26 7.85 6.42
N SER A 120 2.40 8.79 6.04
CA SER A 120 2.09 9.08 4.63
C SER A 120 3.02 10.12 4.01
N ASP A 121 3.89 10.75 4.82
CA ASP A 121 4.80 11.80 4.40
C ASP A 121 6.17 11.25 3.97
N LYS A 122 7.01 12.11 3.38
CA LYS A 122 8.35 11.71 2.96
C LYS A 122 9.26 11.44 4.17
N GLU A 123 9.92 10.29 4.14
CA GLU A 123 10.87 9.86 5.16
C GLU A 123 12.17 10.66 5.16
N ARG A 124 12.72 10.86 6.36
CA ARG A 124 14.08 11.33 6.61
C ARG A 124 14.93 10.14 7.05
N THR A 125 15.95 9.82 6.28
CA THR A 125 16.96 8.83 6.68
C THR A 125 17.74 9.32 7.90
N VAL A 126 17.94 8.43 8.87
CA VAL A 126 18.74 8.65 10.06
C VAL A 126 19.87 7.63 10.07
N ASP A 127 21.10 8.12 10.00
CA ASP A 127 22.29 7.28 10.06
C ASP A 127 22.60 6.87 11.50
N ASN A 128 23.36 5.78 11.66
CA ASN A 128 23.89 5.38 12.96
C ASN A 128 24.63 6.55 13.63
N GLN A 129 24.48 6.66 14.95
CA GLN A 129 24.97 7.74 15.82
C GLN A 129 24.34 9.12 15.55
N SER A 130 23.24 9.20 14.79
CA SER A 130 22.52 10.45 14.54
C SER A 130 21.24 10.57 15.37
N SER A 131 20.71 11.80 15.43
CA SER A 131 19.48 12.10 16.16
C SER A 131 18.21 11.78 15.36
N ILE A 132 17.25 11.17 16.05
CA ILE A 132 15.85 11.02 15.64
C ILE A 132 15.12 12.33 15.95
N ILE A 133 14.32 12.82 15.01
CA ILE A 133 13.53 14.04 15.20
C ILE A 133 12.15 13.67 15.74
N ILE A 134 11.79 14.23 16.90
CA ILE A 134 10.46 14.13 17.49
C ILE A 134 9.51 15.12 16.81
N GLY A 135 8.25 14.72 16.60
CA GLY A 135 7.18 15.51 16.02
C GLY A 135 6.73 14.97 14.67
N LYS A 136 6.21 15.86 13.81
CA LYS A 136 5.67 15.53 12.48
C LYS A 136 6.76 15.22 11.45
N VAL A 137 7.58 14.22 11.73
CA VAL A 137 8.68 13.76 10.88
C VAL A 137 8.71 12.23 10.91
N LEU A 138 8.67 11.63 9.72
CA LEU A 138 8.90 10.20 9.56
C LEU A 138 10.40 9.95 9.51
N ASN A 139 10.92 9.20 10.47
CA ASN A 139 12.35 8.89 10.56
C ASN A 139 12.57 7.46 10.07
N GLN A 140 13.37 7.28 9.03
CA GLN A 140 13.76 5.95 8.55
C GLN A 140 15.12 5.59 9.13
N LEU A 141 15.16 4.56 9.96
CA LEU A 141 16.41 4.03 10.49
C LEU A 141 16.93 2.96 9.53
N PHE A 142 18.22 3.02 9.23
CA PHE A 142 18.91 2.00 8.45
C PHE A 142 19.86 1.21 9.34
N PHE A 143 19.65 -0.10 9.43
CA PHE A 143 20.51 -1.03 10.14
C PHE A 143 21.43 -1.72 9.14
N SER A 144 22.74 -1.58 9.30
CA SER A 144 23.71 -2.19 8.39
C SER A 144 23.92 -3.69 8.61
N GLY A 145 23.73 -4.17 9.84
CA GLY A 145 24.03 -5.56 10.26
C GLY A 145 25.51 -5.84 10.54
N ASP A 146 26.42 -4.97 10.08
CA ASP A 146 27.87 -5.10 10.29
C ASP A 146 28.38 -4.35 11.54
N ILE A 147 27.56 -3.46 12.09
CA ILE A 147 27.86 -2.66 13.28
C ILE A 147 26.82 -3.01 14.32
N ASN A 148 27.23 -3.51 15.49
CA ASN A 148 26.31 -3.78 16.60
C ASN A 148 26.98 -3.43 17.95
N PRO A 149 26.29 -2.70 18.84
CA PRO A 149 24.96 -2.11 18.64
C PRO A 149 25.00 -0.85 17.77
N GLN A 150 24.01 -0.67 16.89
CA GLN A 150 23.72 0.64 16.29
C GLN A 150 22.93 1.49 17.28
N ARG A 151 23.19 2.79 17.29
CA ARG A 151 22.65 3.74 18.29
C ARG A 151 22.07 4.96 17.59
N TYR A 152 20.88 5.36 17.99
CA TYR A 152 20.22 6.58 17.52
C TYR A 152 19.80 7.40 18.73
N TYR A 153 19.98 8.71 18.65
CA TYR A 153 19.78 9.58 19.81
C TYR A 153 18.43 10.27 19.78
N ILE A 154 17.74 10.29 20.91
CA ILE A 154 16.45 10.97 21.09
C ILE A 154 16.63 12.04 22.17
N GLU A 155 16.45 13.31 21.82
CA GLU A 155 16.50 14.42 22.77
C GLU A 155 15.08 14.74 23.26
N ILE A 156 14.82 14.46 24.54
CA ILE A 156 13.59 14.83 25.23
C ILE A 156 13.77 16.21 25.84
N LYS A 157 13.05 17.20 25.29
CA LYS A 157 13.16 18.60 25.71
C LYS A 157 12.32 18.93 26.95
N GLU A 158 11.23 18.19 27.16
CA GLU A 158 10.28 18.41 28.26
C GLU A 158 9.87 17.06 28.85
N THR A 159 9.84 16.96 30.18
CA THR A 159 9.36 15.74 30.84
C THR A 159 7.89 15.51 30.52
N GLY A 160 7.53 14.30 30.08
CA GLY A 160 6.17 13.99 29.71
C GLY A 160 5.98 12.60 29.11
N TYR A 161 4.82 12.42 28.47
CA TYR A 161 4.48 11.20 27.76
C TYR A 161 4.82 11.30 26.27
N TYR A 162 5.46 10.27 25.76
CA TYR A 162 5.91 10.13 24.38
C TYR A 162 5.45 8.79 23.80
N MET A 163 4.99 8.82 22.56
CA MET A 163 4.53 7.68 21.80
C MET A 163 5.55 7.38 20.70
N LEU A 164 6.13 6.18 20.74
CA LEU A 164 7.00 5.67 19.68
C LEU A 164 6.18 4.74 18.78
N PHE A 165 5.94 5.16 17.55
CA PHE A 165 5.28 4.39 16.50
C PHE A 165 6.34 3.71 15.63
N THR A 166 6.17 2.42 15.35
CA THR A 166 7.08 1.65 14.49
C THR A 166 6.32 0.90 13.41
N GLU A 167 6.86 0.89 12.18
CA GLU A 167 6.30 0.18 11.02
C GLU A 167 6.14 -1.33 11.27
N HIS A 168 7.02 -1.89 12.11
CA HIS A 168 7.06 -3.30 12.51
C HIS A 168 7.21 -3.43 14.03
N HIS A 169 7.07 -4.64 14.58
CA HIS A 169 7.30 -4.84 16.01
C HIS A 169 8.78 -4.57 16.35
N PRO A 170 9.09 -3.86 17.45
CA PRO A 170 10.46 -3.58 17.87
C PRO A 170 11.34 -4.84 18.00
N HIS A 171 10.75 -5.95 18.46
CA HIS A 171 11.43 -7.23 18.60
C HIS A 171 11.99 -7.79 17.26
N ASP A 172 11.28 -7.61 16.14
CA ASP A 172 11.72 -8.07 14.80
C ASP A 172 13.03 -7.40 14.34
N PHE A 173 13.37 -6.31 15.02
CA PHE A 173 14.52 -5.45 14.81
C PHE A 173 15.41 -5.36 16.05
N GLU A 174 15.20 -6.15 17.11
CA GLU A 174 16.02 -6.08 18.33
C GLU A 174 16.18 -4.63 18.84
N LEU A 175 15.09 -3.86 18.79
CA LEU A 175 15.06 -2.44 19.17
C LEU A 175 14.81 -2.28 20.66
N GLU A 176 15.70 -1.54 21.33
CA GLU A 176 15.59 -1.23 22.75
C GLU A 176 15.75 0.27 22.98
N LEU A 177 14.90 0.87 23.82
CA LEU A 177 15.08 2.25 24.29
C LEU A 177 15.86 2.24 25.60
N ARG A 178 16.89 3.07 25.72
CA ARG A 178 17.84 3.07 26.84
C ARG A 178 18.16 4.47 27.36
N ASP A 179 18.48 4.57 28.64
CA ASP A 179 19.14 5.71 29.27
C ASP A 179 20.44 5.30 29.98
N SER A 180 21.00 6.18 30.82
CA SER A 180 22.20 5.90 31.62
C SER A 180 22.03 4.79 32.66
N SER A 181 20.79 4.44 33.00
CA SER A 181 20.43 3.44 34.02
C SER A 181 20.17 2.07 33.40
N GLY A 182 19.83 2.01 32.11
CA GLY A 182 19.63 0.76 31.38
C GLY A 182 18.50 0.86 30.35
N GLU A 183 17.90 -0.29 30.06
CA GLU A 183 16.71 -0.40 29.22
C GLU A 183 15.48 0.21 29.89
N ILE A 184 14.64 0.85 29.08
CA ILE A 184 13.40 1.47 29.48
C ILE A 184 12.27 0.72 28.79
N GLU A 185 11.43 0.10 29.60
CA GLU A 185 10.20 -0.52 29.16
C GLU A 185 9.10 0.55 28.96
N PRO A 186 8.23 0.40 27.95
CA PRO A 186 7.07 1.26 27.81
C PRO A 186 6.14 1.10 29.03
N VAL A 187 5.52 2.19 29.47
CA VAL A 187 4.48 2.17 30.52
C VAL A 187 3.14 1.65 30.01
N GLY A 188 3.06 1.31 28.72
CA GLY A 188 1.96 0.62 28.03
C GLY A 188 2.24 0.61 26.53
N ASP A 189 1.71 -0.37 25.82
CA ASP A 189 1.86 -0.50 24.38
C ASP A 189 0.57 -0.94 23.71
N TYR A 190 0.52 -0.72 22.40
CA TYR A 190 -0.60 -1.08 21.55
C TYR A 190 -0.07 -1.72 20.27
N GLU A 191 -0.65 -2.85 19.91
CA GLU A 191 -0.36 -3.55 18.68
C GLU A 191 -1.43 -3.25 17.65
N TYR A 192 -0.99 -2.97 16.43
CA TYR A 192 -1.83 -2.67 15.28
C TYR A 192 -1.41 -3.59 14.14
N GLY A 193 -2.37 -4.06 13.37
CA GLY A 193 -2.10 -5.08 12.36
C GLY A 193 -2.13 -6.49 12.96
N HIS A 194 -2.77 -7.37 12.23
CA HIS A 194 -2.94 -8.76 12.64
C HIS A 194 -1.65 -9.54 12.46
N HIS A 195 -1.47 -10.55 13.32
CA HIS A 195 -0.51 -11.62 13.17
C HIS A 195 -0.80 -12.32 11.84
N HIS A 196 -0.17 -11.85 10.76
CA HIS A 196 0.06 -12.74 9.64
C HIS A 196 1.10 -13.74 10.12
N GLU A 197 0.65 -14.88 10.66
CA GLU A 197 1.43 -16.11 10.51
C GLU A 197 1.93 -16.11 9.06
N HIS A 198 3.25 -16.10 8.86
CA HIS A 198 3.93 -15.95 7.58
C HIS A 198 3.11 -16.43 6.35
N ASP A 199 2.25 -15.57 5.84
CA ASP A 199 1.77 -15.66 4.46
C ASP A 199 2.90 -15.01 3.67
N ASP A 200 3.84 -15.82 3.18
CA ASP A 200 4.99 -15.36 2.41
C ASP A 200 4.49 -14.53 1.20
N VAL A 201 4.42 -13.21 1.40
CA VAL A 201 4.12 -12.26 0.35
C VAL A 201 5.31 -12.27 -0.59
N THR A 202 5.07 -12.81 -1.78
CA THR A 202 6.06 -12.93 -2.83
C THR A 202 5.71 -11.97 -3.97
N SER A 203 6.65 -11.77 -4.88
CA SER A 203 6.40 -11.00 -6.08
C SER A 203 6.77 -11.78 -7.34
N VAL A 204 5.94 -11.65 -8.36
CA VAL A 204 6.17 -12.23 -9.68
C VAL A 204 6.30 -11.09 -10.68
N SER A 205 7.44 -11.03 -11.38
CA SER A 205 7.67 -10.07 -12.46
C SER A 205 7.62 -10.76 -13.81
N ILE A 206 6.89 -10.15 -14.75
CA ILE A 206 6.79 -10.58 -16.15
C ILE A 206 7.41 -9.49 -17.03
N LYS A 207 8.33 -9.89 -17.92
CA LYS A 207 8.95 -9.01 -18.92
C LYS A 207 8.97 -9.69 -20.26
N ILE A 208 8.13 -9.24 -21.18
CA ILE A 208 7.93 -9.89 -22.48
C ILE A 208 7.83 -8.82 -23.58
N GLU A 209 8.57 -9.01 -24.66
CA GLU A 209 8.51 -8.15 -25.85
C GLU A 209 7.30 -8.50 -26.73
N GLY A 210 6.81 -7.52 -27.49
CA GLY A 210 5.68 -7.69 -28.40
C GLY A 210 4.41 -6.97 -27.94
N ASP A 211 3.41 -7.01 -28.81
CA ASP A 211 2.13 -6.36 -28.58
C ASP A 211 1.09 -7.35 -28.06
N LEU A 212 0.32 -6.90 -27.06
CA LEU A 212 -0.83 -7.63 -26.56
C LEU A 212 -2.03 -7.40 -27.46
N ASP A 213 -2.79 -8.47 -27.67
CA ASP A 213 -4.17 -8.39 -28.13
C ASP A 213 -5.03 -7.88 -26.95
N PRO A 214 -5.73 -6.75 -27.10
CA PRO A 214 -6.47 -6.14 -26.00
C PRO A 214 -7.63 -7.01 -25.51
N ASP A 215 -8.26 -7.80 -26.39
CA ASP A 215 -9.40 -8.63 -26.02
C ASP A 215 -8.93 -9.86 -25.23
N ARG A 216 -7.86 -10.52 -25.70
CA ARG A 216 -7.24 -11.65 -24.97
C ARG A 216 -6.71 -11.25 -23.61
N PHE A 217 -6.03 -10.09 -23.54
CA PHE A 217 -5.52 -9.58 -22.28
C PHE A 217 -6.65 -9.28 -21.28
N ASN A 218 -7.71 -8.61 -21.73
CA ASN A 218 -8.86 -8.31 -20.88
C ASN A 218 -9.58 -9.57 -20.37
N GLU A 219 -9.72 -10.59 -21.22
CA GLU A 219 -10.30 -11.88 -20.83
C GLU A 219 -9.43 -12.58 -19.77
N TRP A 220 -8.12 -12.64 -20.01
CA TRP A 220 -7.18 -13.27 -19.09
C TRP A 220 -7.09 -12.54 -17.74
N ILE A 221 -6.90 -11.22 -17.73
CA ILE A 221 -6.76 -10.45 -16.48
C ILE A 221 -8.07 -10.47 -15.68
N GLY A 222 -9.22 -10.45 -16.36
CA GLY A 222 -10.53 -10.58 -15.72
C GLY A 222 -10.70 -11.94 -15.04
N HIS A 223 -10.35 -13.03 -15.73
CA HIS A 223 -10.38 -14.38 -15.15
C HIS A 223 -9.38 -14.51 -13.99
N LEU A 224 -8.16 -14.00 -14.15
CA LEU A 224 -7.13 -14.03 -13.11
C LEU A 224 -7.61 -13.31 -11.84
N LEU A 225 -8.17 -12.11 -11.98
CA LEU A 225 -8.69 -11.37 -10.85
C LEU A 225 -9.89 -12.07 -10.20
N GLN A 226 -10.81 -12.65 -10.98
CA GLN A 226 -11.93 -13.42 -10.43
C GLN A 226 -11.52 -14.66 -9.65
N THR A 227 -10.43 -15.33 -10.06
CA THR A 227 -10.02 -16.62 -9.49
C THR A 227 -8.91 -16.51 -8.45
N ARG A 228 -8.04 -15.50 -8.57
CA ARG A 228 -6.83 -15.31 -7.74
C ARG A 228 -6.75 -13.91 -7.13
N GLY A 229 -7.71 -13.03 -7.37
CA GLY A 229 -7.72 -11.66 -6.83
C GLY A 229 -7.59 -11.55 -5.30
N PRO A 230 -8.17 -12.46 -4.49
CA PRO A 230 -7.93 -12.49 -3.04
C PRO A 230 -6.46 -12.69 -2.64
N ASP A 231 -5.67 -13.34 -3.49
CA ASP A 231 -4.26 -13.62 -3.26
C ASP A 231 -3.32 -12.60 -3.94
N ILE A 232 -3.86 -11.73 -4.80
CA ILE A 232 -3.11 -10.67 -5.47
C ILE A 232 -3.43 -9.33 -4.79
N PHE A 233 -2.50 -8.83 -3.99
CA PHE A 233 -2.70 -7.60 -3.23
C PHE A 233 -2.47 -6.38 -4.12
N ARG A 234 -1.45 -6.44 -4.98
CA ARG A 234 -1.12 -5.34 -5.89
C ARG A 234 -0.60 -5.85 -7.22
N MET A 235 -0.97 -5.15 -8.27
CA MET A 235 -0.34 -5.27 -9.57
C MET A 235 -0.05 -3.90 -10.17
N LYS A 236 1.05 -3.81 -10.91
CA LYS A 236 1.40 -2.60 -11.67
C LYS A 236 2.22 -2.98 -12.88
N GLY A 237 2.11 -2.19 -13.93
CA GLY A 237 2.99 -2.40 -15.07
C GLY A 237 2.80 -1.42 -16.20
N ILE A 238 3.55 -1.70 -17.26
CA ILE A 238 3.51 -1.05 -18.55
C ILE A 238 3.12 -2.10 -19.58
N LEU A 239 2.11 -1.81 -20.39
CA LEU A 239 1.60 -2.67 -21.44
C LEU A 239 1.84 -2.03 -22.81
N SER A 240 2.19 -2.89 -23.77
CA SER A 240 2.23 -2.58 -25.18
C SER A 240 1.01 -3.19 -25.85
N ILE A 241 0.05 -2.36 -26.24
CA ILE A 241 -1.23 -2.83 -26.81
C ILE A 241 -1.20 -2.67 -28.32
N SER A 242 -1.60 -3.74 -29.03
CA SER A 242 -1.67 -3.76 -30.50
C SER A 242 -2.54 -2.61 -31.04
N GLY A 243 -2.02 -1.91 -32.05
CA GLY A 243 -2.71 -0.76 -32.66
C GLY A 243 -2.70 0.53 -31.84
N VAL A 244 -2.11 0.54 -30.63
CA VAL A 244 -2.01 1.73 -29.78
C VAL A 244 -0.58 2.29 -29.79
N PRO A 245 -0.37 3.58 -30.14
CA PRO A 245 0.98 4.16 -30.21
C PRO A 245 1.56 4.54 -28.83
N ASN A 246 0.71 4.62 -27.80
CA ASN A 246 1.09 4.96 -26.43
C ASN A 246 1.38 3.70 -25.61
N ARG A 247 2.34 3.81 -24.70
CA ARG A 247 2.46 2.84 -23.62
C ARG A 247 1.30 3.04 -22.65
N HIS A 248 0.79 1.95 -22.11
CA HIS A 248 -0.28 1.99 -21.12
C HIS A 248 0.30 1.65 -19.75
N VAL A 249 0.12 2.53 -18.78
CA VAL A 249 0.42 2.20 -17.39
C VAL A 249 -0.87 1.67 -16.78
N PHE A 250 -0.80 0.55 -16.08
CA PHE A 250 -1.93 0.07 -15.31
C PHE A 250 -1.51 -0.14 -13.87
N GLN A 251 -2.49 -0.05 -12.99
CA GLN A 251 -2.38 -0.34 -11.57
C GLN A 251 -3.63 -1.06 -11.12
N GLY A 252 -3.45 -2.04 -10.24
CA GLY A 252 -4.54 -2.76 -9.63
C GLY A 252 -4.29 -3.06 -8.16
N ILE A 253 -5.37 -3.02 -7.39
CA ILE A 253 -5.40 -3.37 -5.97
C ILE A 253 -6.54 -4.37 -5.82
N HIS A 254 -6.21 -5.60 -5.40
CA HIS A 254 -7.14 -6.72 -5.39
C HIS A 254 -7.89 -6.84 -6.74
N MET A 255 -9.21 -6.73 -6.70
CA MET A 255 -10.11 -6.88 -7.85
C MET A 255 -10.18 -5.64 -8.75
N LEU A 256 -9.64 -4.51 -8.31
CA LEU A 256 -9.70 -3.26 -9.03
C LEU A 256 -8.53 -3.19 -10.00
N PHE A 257 -8.83 -2.91 -11.27
CA PHE A 257 -7.87 -2.71 -12.33
C PHE A 257 -8.17 -1.40 -13.05
N ASP A 258 -7.16 -0.55 -13.19
CA ASP A 258 -7.25 0.69 -13.94
C ASP A 258 -6.07 0.82 -14.90
N SER A 259 -6.30 1.33 -16.10
CA SER A 259 -5.28 1.52 -17.14
C SER A 259 -5.42 2.88 -17.80
N GLU A 260 -4.32 3.63 -17.79
CA GLU A 260 -4.23 4.95 -18.38
C GLU A 260 -3.15 5.00 -19.46
N PRO A 261 -3.39 5.71 -20.58
CA PRO A 261 -2.34 6.03 -21.53
C PRO A 261 -1.28 6.92 -20.90
N ASP A 262 -0.01 6.59 -21.11
CA ASP A 262 1.13 7.41 -20.73
C ASP A 262 1.82 7.95 -22.01
N LYS A 263 3.14 8.06 -22.05
CA LYS A 263 3.89 8.57 -23.21
C LYS A 263 3.84 7.63 -24.45
N PRO A 264 3.97 8.15 -25.68
CA PRO A 264 4.16 7.36 -26.88
C PRO A 264 5.46 6.54 -26.85
N TRP A 265 5.45 5.35 -27.45
CA TRP A 265 6.63 4.47 -27.55
C TRP A 265 7.79 5.10 -28.35
N LYS A 266 7.48 5.89 -29.40
CA LYS A 266 8.48 6.46 -30.32
C LYS A 266 9.41 5.36 -30.87
N ASP A 267 10.73 5.50 -30.67
CA ASP A 267 11.76 4.55 -31.10
C ASP A 267 12.10 3.51 -30.00
N GLU A 268 11.41 3.53 -28.85
CA GLU A 268 11.61 2.54 -27.79
C GLU A 268 11.07 1.17 -28.23
N ILE A 269 11.78 0.10 -27.84
CA ILE A 269 11.31 -1.28 -28.04
C ILE A 269 10.02 -1.47 -27.24
N ARG A 270 8.96 -1.82 -27.96
CA ARG A 270 7.64 -2.12 -27.41
C ARG A 270 7.72 -3.39 -26.56
N ARG A 271 7.53 -3.22 -25.26
CA ARG A 271 7.65 -4.30 -24.28
C ARG A 271 6.62 -4.18 -23.19
N ASN A 272 6.31 -5.31 -22.59
CA ASN A 272 5.42 -5.41 -21.47
C ASN A 272 6.23 -5.69 -20.21
N GLU A 273 5.96 -4.94 -19.15
CA GLU A 273 6.55 -5.16 -17.83
C GLU A 273 5.44 -5.13 -16.80
N MET A 274 5.23 -6.22 -16.06
CA MET A 274 4.22 -6.31 -15.02
C MET A 274 4.82 -6.91 -13.76
N ILE A 275 4.39 -6.41 -12.61
CA ILE A 275 4.67 -7.00 -11.30
C ILE A 275 3.35 -7.33 -10.60
N PHE A 276 3.29 -8.52 -10.01
CA PHE A 276 2.26 -8.93 -9.05
C PHE A 276 2.90 -9.08 -7.68
N ILE A 277 2.19 -8.65 -6.65
CA ILE A 277 2.58 -8.78 -5.24
C ILE A 277 1.40 -9.42 -4.52
N GLY A 278 1.67 -10.49 -3.78
CA GLY A 278 0.61 -11.30 -3.18
C GLY A 278 1.14 -12.59 -2.57
N ARG A 279 0.24 -13.45 -2.11
CA ARG A 279 0.57 -14.77 -1.54
C ARG A 279 0.26 -15.88 -2.54
N HIS A 280 0.90 -17.04 -2.39
CA HIS A 280 0.64 -18.22 -3.24
C HIS A 280 0.69 -17.95 -4.76
N LEU A 281 1.55 -17.03 -5.20
CA LEU A 281 1.66 -16.66 -6.60
C LEU A 281 2.38 -17.77 -7.39
N ASP A 282 1.74 -18.26 -8.45
CA ASP A 282 2.37 -19.20 -9.39
C ASP A 282 2.97 -18.43 -10.56
N GLN A 283 4.30 -18.28 -10.56
CA GLN A 283 5.01 -17.58 -11.62
C GLN A 283 4.80 -18.23 -13.00
N GLN A 284 4.76 -19.55 -13.10
CA GLN A 284 4.64 -20.23 -14.39
C GLN A 284 3.25 -20.04 -14.98
N GLU A 285 2.21 -20.10 -14.14
CA GLU A 285 0.83 -19.83 -14.53
C GLU A 285 0.67 -18.39 -15.04
N LEU A 286 1.15 -17.42 -14.25
CA LEU A 286 1.05 -15.99 -14.58
C LEU A 286 1.79 -15.65 -15.88
N VAL A 287 3.01 -16.18 -16.07
CA VAL A 287 3.79 -15.96 -17.31
C VAL A 287 3.10 -16.60 -18.50
N LYS A 288 2.67 -17.86 -18.42
CA LYS A 288 1.99 -18.55 -19.54
C LYS A 288 0.68 -17.87 -19.93
N GLY A 289 -0.11 -17.46 -18.93
CA GLY A 289 -1.35 -16.74 -19.15
C GLY A 289 -1.11 -15.42 -19.86
N PHE A 290 -0.09 -14.66 -19.44
CA PHE A 290 0.29 -13.43 -20.10
C PHE A 290 0.81 -13.64 -21.53
N GLU A 291 1.66 -14.64 -21.76
CA GLU A 291 2.18 -14.98 -23.10
C GLU A 291 1.05 -15.33 -24.08
N SER A 292 -0.02 -15.97 -23.59
CA SER A 292 -1.19 -16.30 -24.42
C SER A 292 -1.94 -15.07 -24.95
N CYS A 293 -1.67 -13.88 -24.38
CA CYS A 293 -2.30 -12.63 -24.76
C CYS A 293 -1.55 -11.88 -25.87
N LEU A 294 -0.36 -12.35 -26.30
CA LEU A 294 0.37 -11.73 -27.40
C LEU A 294 -0.38 -11.87 -28.74
N ALA A 295 -0.28 -10.83 -29.58
CA ALA A 295 -0.92 -10.71 -30.88
C ALA A 295 -0.11 -11.36 -32.02
#